data_AF-A0A1F9GLK2-F1
#
_entry.id   AF-A0A1F9GLK2-F1
#
_cell.length_a   1.000
_cell.length_b   1.000
_cell.length_c   1.000
_cell.angle_alpha   90.00
_cell.angle_beta   90.00
_cell.angle_gamma   90.00
#
_symmetry.space_group_name_H-M   'P 1'
#
loop_
_entity.id
_entity.type
_entity.pdbx_description
1 polymer ?
#
loop_
_entity_poly.entity_id
_entity_poly.type
_entity_poly.pdbx_seq_one_letter_code
_entity_poly.pdbx_strand_id
1 'polypeptide(L)'
;MSAAVVEQQVLALTPVLAPQDREMYPAGVNKDFEKENSMSAFKKIFIFGMCLLLSKATLALDANKDYTVTLAKVNSNGTTTNIETVNATSDSNGKISFSFTTGVPTADTTNFIAITIKNEAGTVVRQSLAPAPDSTSTTLVGVNGLSDTQAKAMLEGFVAAGTDDPIYASFGFMLLKSSQLSSSDRSKITTGGRNAILGSGGFVDFLQTSGGVTASQLTTFKQKIVSNTTSNTRDLADYCSNFKTAVDNDDADSMAKAGGFIADIFIDAANAAGFDVGLIPSALDSAGEVANADDDLAGLSSAANTIVNQALSSFFLRIAAVKINKEYTTALTTLGASGSQVDRYNSAVTTMLTAFEAIDTQFRADFENQTMDSAKQSQINTLFQTAFSAFETNIASTNAEISAMKTAFATAMGIVENTLPTDFGTFRDENGASKNWPIPMTVLHNWAATTATAGGSVTYTRDTLDIPVLMSWLGARTSFGAGPVIMQALLGLHEDIQIIQFTYFSTFSGGGPVTPAVEKAAKLLMQQRIDSAVARLGGTTDGSAALTDAHKKAIVKVMLEPNFN
;
A
#
# COMPACT_ATOMS: atom_id res chain seq x y z
N MET A 1 -49.90 4.03 6.65
CA MET A 1 -48.80 3.71 7.59
C MET A 1 -48.87 4.69 8.75
N SER A 2 -48.80 4.23 10.00
CA SER A 2 -48.75 5.14 11.15
C SER A 2 -47.39 5.83 11.24
N ALA A 3 -47.34 7.06 11.75
CA ALA A 3 -46.10 7.82 11.88
C ALA A 3 -45.02 7.07 12.70
N ALA A 4 -45.44 6.25 13.68
CA ALA A 4 -44.55 5.40 14.47
C ALA A 4 -43.87 4.26 13.67
N VAL A 5 -44.53 3.74 12.62
CA VAL A 5 -43.93 2.73 11.72
C VAL A 5 -42.93 3.38 10.77
N VAL A 6 -43.19 4.62 10.34
CA VAL A 6 -42.25 5.39 9.51
C VAL A 6 -41.01 5.77 10.32
N GLU A 7 -41.16 6.20 11.57
CA GLU A 7 -40.06 6.57 12.47
C GLU A 7 -39.14 5.38 12.81
N GLN A 8 -39.70 4.17 13.01
CA GLN A 8 -38.93 2.93 13.16
C GLN A 8 -38.23 2.47 11.87
N GLN A 9 -38.87 2.68 10.70
CA GLN A 9 -38.28 2.38 9.39
C GLN A 9 -37.11 3.30 9.07
N VAL A 10 -37.20 4.55 9.51
CA VAL A 10 -36.26 5.66 9.32
C VAL A 10 -35.02 5.49 10.21
N LEU A 11 -35.18 5.12 11.49
CA LEU A 11 -34.05 4.78 12.39
C LEU A 11 -33.25 3.54 11.96
N ALA A 12 -33.89 2.57 11.29
CA ALA A 12 -33.21 1.39 10.78
C ALA A 12 -32.38 1.66 9.51
N LEU A 13 -32.68 2.76 8.81
CA LEU A 13 -32.08 3.14 7.52
C LEU A 13 -30.92 4.13 7.66
N THR A 14 -30.79 4.83 8.78
CA THR A 14 -29.50 5.34 9.20
C THR A 14 -28.59 4.12 9.36
N PRO A 15 -27.47 4.03 8.62
CA PRO A 15 -26.38 3.18 9.08
C PRO A 15 -26.17 3.58 10.54
N VAL A 16 -25.93 2.61 11.42
CA VAL A 16 -25.15 2.89 12.63
C VAL A 16 -23.75 3.24 12.14
N LEU A 17 -23.61 4.40 11.50
CA LEU A 17 -22.52 5.29 11.78
C LEU A 17 -22.74 5.54 13.26
N ALA A 18 -21.94 4.88 14.09
CA ALA A 18 -21.77 5.39 15.43
C ALA A 18 -21.23 6.80 15.24
N PRO A 19 -21.96 7.81 15.74
CA PRO A 19 -21.20 8.69 16.58
C PRO A 19 -22.00 9.17 17.78
N GLN A 20 -21.41 8.83 18.93
CA GLN A 20 -21.39 9.62 20.16
C GLN A 20 -22.73 9.57 20.90
N ASP A 21 -22.84 8.82 21.98
CA ASP A 21 -22.08 9.09 23.18
C ASP A 21 -22.02 7.88 24.12
N ARG A 22 -20.80 7.68 24.66
CA ARG A 22 -20.42 6.91 25.87
C ARG A 22 -20.05 5.44 25.69
N GLU A 23 -18.76 5.21 25.93
CA GLU A 23 -18.19 3.98 26.50
C GLU A 23 -18.07 2.77 25.55
N MET A 24 -17.32 2.92 24.46
CA MET A 24 -16.51 1.80 23.92
C MET A 24 -15.15 1.65 24.64
N TYR A 25 -15.09 2.09 25.88
CA TYR A 25 -14.18 1.53 26.87
C TYR A 25 -15.02 1.24 28.10
N PRO A 26 -15.07 0.00 28.60
CA PRO A 26 -15.51 -0.23 29.97
C PRO A 26 -14.71 0.73 30.86
N ALA A 27 -15.39 1.48 31.73
CA ALA A 27 -14.73 2.20 32.81
C ALA A 27 -13.82 1.23 33.56
N GLY A 28 -12.51 1.30 33.30
CA GLY A 28 -11.52 0.36 33.82
C GLY A 28 -10.56 -0.27 32.80
N VAL A 29 -10.77 -0.11 31.48
CA VAL A 29 -9.76 -0.49 30.48
C VAL A 29 -8.85 0.70 30.22
N ASN A 30 -7.58 0.54 30.60
CA ASN A 30 -6.56 1.57 30.59
C ASN A 30 -6.48 2.24 29.20
N LYS A 31 -6.53 3.57 29.13
CA LYS A 31 -6.40 4.37 27.88
C LYS A 31 -5.06 4.16 27.17
N ASP A 32 -4.15 3.41 27.79
CA ASP A 32 -2.89 2.96 27.22
C ASP A 32 -3.08 1.75 26.27
N PHE A 33 -4.23 1.04 26.28
CA PHE A 33 -4.41 -0.24 25.59
C PHE A 33 -4.70 -0.12 24.07
N GLU A 34 -5.38 0.93 23.57
CA GLU A 34 -5.47 1.18 22.10
C GLU A 34 -4.22 1.86 21.54
N LYS A 35 -3.50 2.60 22.39
CA LYS A 35 -2.08 2.96 22.16
C LYS A 35 -1.16 1.74 22.28
N GLU A 36 -1.64 0.56 22.65
CA GLU A 36 -0.84 -0.67 22.72
C GLU A 36 -1.24 -1.71 21.68
N ASN A 37 -2.49 -1.73 21.18
CA ASN A 37 -2.96 -2.81 20.31
C ASN A 37 -2.94 -2.52 18.79
N SER A 38 -3.04 -1.26 18.36
CA SER A 38 -2.53 -0.89 17.01
C SER A 38 -1.01 -1.02 16.91
N MET A 39 -0.35 -1.07 18.06
CA MET A 39 1.09 -1.20 18.24
C MET A 39 1.52 -2.60 18.73
N SER A 40 0.64 -3.59 18.88
CA SER A 40 0.95 -4.85 19.61
C SER A 40 1.83 -5.81 18.81
N ALA A 41 1.77 -5.75 17.47
CA ALA A 41 2.75 -6.40 16.61
C ALA A 41 4.10 -5.65 16.58
N PHE A 42 4.08 -4.33 16.82
CA PHE A 42 5.26 -3.44 16.75
C PHE A 42 5.99 -3.25 18.08
N LYS A 43 5.33 -3.48 19.23
CA LYS A 43 5.84 -3.25 20.60
C LYS A 43 6.69 -4.37 21.18
N LYS A 44 6.88 -5.50 20.47
CA LYS A 44 7.47 -6.70 21.08
C LYS A 44 8.98 -6.86 20.99
N ILE A 45 9.74 -5.80 20.69
CA ILE A 45 11.17 -5.75 21.00
C ILE A 45 11.50 -4.41 21.68
N PHE A 46 11.83 -4.49 22.97
CA PHE A 46 12.07 -3.40 23.91
C PHE A 46 13.57 -3.38 24.30
N ILE A 47 14.05 -2.21 24.74
CA ILE A 47 15.20 -1.92 25.64
C ILE A 47 16.55 -1.48 25.00
N PHE A 48 16.76 -0.15 25.13
CA PHE A 48 17.96 0.59 25.57
C PHE A 48 19.32 0.48 24.82
N GLY A 49 19.80 1.65 24.38
CA GLY A 49 21.19 1.85 23.95
C GLY A 49 21.40 3.23 23.34
N MET A 50 21.45 4.27 24.18
CA MET A 50 21.84 5.62 23.78
C MET A 50 23.31 5.61 23.35
N CYS A 51 23.58 5.63 22.05
CA CYS A 51 24.89 5.94 21.50
C CYS A 51 24.77 7.14 20.56
N LEU A 52 25.17 8.31 21.09
CA LEU A 52 25.59 9.46 20.30
C LEU A 52 26.74 9.01 19.39
N LEU A 53 26.44 8.78 18.11
CA LEU A 53 27.44 8.73 17.05
C LEU A 53 27.09 9.84 16.06
N LEU A 54 27.82 10.94 16.19
CA LEU A 54 27.97 11.92 15.12
C LEU A 54 28.72 11.23 13.98
N SER A 55 28.03 10.71 12.98
CA SER A 55 28.63 10.23 11.73
C SER A 55 28.33 11.22 10.61
N LYS A 56 29.44 11.69 10.02
CA LYS A 56 29.51 12.68 8.94
C LYS A 56 28.60 12.31 7.77
N ALA A 57 27.87 13.31 7.28
CA ALA A 57 27.21 13.26 5.98
C ALA A 57 28.18 12.79 4.88
N THR A 58 27.63 12.03 3.93
CA THR A 58 28.18 11.63 2.63
C THR A 58 29.28 12.57 2.14
N LEU A 59 30.54 12.09 2.14
CA LEU A 59 31.67 12.83 1.60
C LEU A 59 31.55 12.87 0.07
N ALA A 60 31.65 14.06 -0.51
CA ALA A 60 31.94 14.26 -1.93
C ALA A 60 33.25 13.55 -2.32
N LEU A 61 33.50 13.33 -3.62
CA LEU A 61 34.80 12.83 -4.07
C LEU A 61 35.88 13.88 -3.78
N ASP A 62 37.14 13.47 -3.69
CA ASP A 62 38.24 14.42 -3.56
C ASP A 62 38.26 15.35 -4.77
N ALA A 63 38.17 16.66 -4.52
CA ALA A 63 38.03 17.68 -5.54
C ALA A 63 39.28 17.80 -6.44
N ASN A 64 39.07 18.13 -7.72
CA ASN A 64 40.12 18.26 -8.73
C ASN A 64 41.04 17.03 -8.87
N LYS A 65 40.48 15.82 -8.70
CA LYS A 65 41.18 14.54 -8.90
C LYS A 65 40.67 13.78 -10.10
N ASP A 66 41.52 12.94 -10.66
CA ASP A 66 41.17 12.07 -11.78
C ASP A 66 40.57 10.75 -11.29
N TYR A 67 39.53 10.32 -11.98
CA TYR A 67 38.81 9.09 -11.72
C TYR A 67 38.62 8.30 -13.02
N THR A 68 38.50 6.98 -12.86
CA THR A 68 38.07 6.08 -13.93
C THR A 68 36.66 5.61 -13.63
N VAL A 69 35.78 5.70 -14.63
CA VAL A 69 34.38 5.25 -14.53
C VAL A 69 34.20 4.09 -15.49
N THR A 70 33.87 2.92 -14.95
CA THR A 70 33.65 1.69 -15.72
C THR A 70 32.16 1.37 -15.77
N LEU A 71 31.66 1.10 -16.97
CA LEU A 71 30.36 0.51 -17.23
C LEU A 71 30.50 -1.01 -17.36
N ALA A 72 29.66 -1.76 -16.64
CA ALA A 72 29.56 -3.20 -16.76
C ALA A 72 28.11 -3.65 -16.96
N LYS A 73 27.91 -4.71 -17.75
CA LYS A 73 26.67 -5.48 -17.82
C LYS A 73 26.56 -6.35 -16.57
N VAL A 74 25.37 -6.45 -15.97
CA VAL A 74 25.05 -7.51 -14.99
C VAL A 74 24.47 -8.70 -15.74
N ASN A 75 25.15 -9.84 -15.71
CA ASN A 75 24.71 -11.06 -16.38
C ASN A 75 23.57 -11.73 -15.61
N SER A 76 22.80 -12.61 -16.27
CA SER A 76 21.67 -13.30 -15.66
C SER A 76 22.04 -14.23 -14.49
N ASN A 77 23.31 -14.56 -14.32
CA ASN A 77 23.83 -15.31 -13.17
C ASN A 77 24.34 -14.39 -12.05
N GLY A 78 24.08 -13.09 -12.15
CA GLY A 78 24.49 -12.07 -11.20
C GLY A 78 25.92 -11.57 -11.29
N THR A 79 26.78 -12.21 -12.08
CA THR A 79 28.16 -11.72 -12.32
C THR A 79 28.18 -10.49 -13.21
N THR A 80 29.30 -9.74 -13.24
CA THR A 80 29.44 -8.56 -14.11
C THR A 80 30.45 -8.76 -15.24
N THR A 81 30.17 -8.14 -16.40
CA THR A 81 31.08 -8.10 -17.55
C THR A 81 31.33 -6.64 -17.92
N ASN A 82 32.60 -6.20 -17.89
CA ASN A 82 32.96 -4.83 -18.27
C ASN A 82 32.68 -4.57 -19.75
N ILE A 83 32.15 -3.40 -20.06
CA ILE A 83 31.77 -2.96 -21.40
C ILE A 83 32.65 -1.80 -21.86
N GLU A 84 32.67 -0.72 -21.08
CA GLU A 84 33.35 0.53 -21.43
C GLU A 84 34.01 1.14 -20.19
N THR A 85 35.08 1.90 -20.38
CA THR A 85 35.71 2.70 -19.31
C THR A 85 36.08 4.06 -19.84
N VAL A 86 35.72 5.09 -19.10
CA VAL A 86 35.99 6.50 -19.41
C VAL A 86 36.74 7.15 -18.25
N ASN A 87 37.46 8.23 -18.53
CA ASN A 87 38.13 9.03 -17.51
C ASN A 87 37.29 10.28 -17.21
N ALA A 88 37.24 10.68 -15.94
CA ALA A 88 36.57 11.90 -15.52
C ALA A 88 37.37 12.60 -14.41
N THR A 89 37.47 13.92 -14.49
CA THR A 89 38.09 14.74 -13.44
C THR A 89 36.99 15.38 -12.61
N SER A 90 37.08 15.28 -11.29
CA SER A 90 36.09 15.89 -10.39
C SER A 90 36.25 17.42 -10.36
N ASP A 91 35.15 18.15 -10.26
CA ASP A 91 35.17 19.60 -10.07
C ASP A 91 35.60 20.02 -8.65
N SER A 92 35.50 21.33 -8.34
CA SER A 92 35.83 21.89 -7.03
C SER A 92 34.93 21.41 -5.89
N ASN A 93 33.75 20.87 -6.23
CA ASN A 93 32.77 20.33 -5.29
C ASN A 93 32.87 18.80 -5.20
N GLY A 94 33.83 18.17 -5.90
CA GLY A 94 33.98 16.72 -5.91
C GLY A 94 32.93 15.99 -6.76
N LYS A 95 32.32 16.65 -7.76
CA LYS A 95 31.38 16.03 -8.70
C LYS A 95 32.09 15.64 -9.99
N ILE A 96 31.75 14.49 -10.55
CA ILE A 96 32.19 14.05 -11.88
C ILE A 96 30.98 13.95 -12.82
N SER A 97 31.17 14.30 -14.09
CA SER A 97 30.21 14.04 -15.15
C SER A 97 30.78 13.01 -16.12
N PHE A 98 29.96 12.05 -16.53
CA PHE A 98 30.34 11.01 -17.47
C PHE A 98 29.15 10.60 -18.33
N SER A 99 29.43 10.05 -19.50
CA SER A 99 28.43 9.43 -20.37
C SER A 99 29.04 8.23 -21.08
N PHE A 100 28.22 7.23 -21.36
CA PHE A 100 28.57 6.06 -22.16
C PHE A 100 27.64 6.04 -23.37
N THR A 101 28.21 5.95 -24.57
CA THR A 101 27.44 6.00 -25.82
C THR A 101 27.69 4.79 -26.71
N THR A 102 28.69 3.97 -26.42
CA THR A 102 29.14 2.90 -27.30
C THR A 102 28.97 1.55 -26.64
N GLY A 103 28.19 0.67 -27.26
CA GLY A 103 28.02 -0.71 -26.77
C GLY A 103 27.24 -0.83 -25.45
N VAL A 104 26.48 0.19 -25.05
CA VAL A 104 25.61 0.15 -23.88
C VAL A 104 24.55 -0.94 -24.07
N PRO A 105 24.49 -1.96 -23.18
CA PRO A 105 23.46 -3.00 -23.26
C PRO A 105 22.05 -2.41 -23.09
N THR A 106 21.07 -2.97 -23.79
CA THR A 106 19.65 -2.58 -23.67
C THR A 106 18.86 -3.54 -22.78
N ALA A 107 17.69 -3.09 -22.31
CA ALA A 107 16.73 -3.86 -21.53
C ALA A 107 16.30 -5.19 -22.20
N ASP A 108 16.40 -5.30 -23.52
CA ASP A 108 16.13 -6.55 -24.25
C ASP A 108 17.16 -7.66 -23.97
N THR A 109 18.36 -7.29 -23.53
CA THR A 109 19.50 -8.20 -23.41
C THR A 109 20.03 -8.35 -21.99
N THR A 110 19.66 -7.42 -21.09
CA THR A 110 20.12 -7.38 -19.71
C THR A 110 19.16 -6.56 -18.87
N ASN A 111 18.92 -6.95 -17.62
CA ASN A 111 18.05 -6.16 -16.73
C ASN A 111 18.79 -4.93 -16.18
N PHE A 112 20.07 -5.10 -15.83
CA PHE A 112 20.83 -4.07 -15.12
C PHE A 112 22.21 -3.81 -15.73
N ILE A 113 22.66 -2.58 -15.51
CA ILE A 113 24.02 -2.11 -15.74
C ILE A 113 24.61 -1.61 -14.41
N ALA A 114 25.90 -1.86 -14.21
CA ALA A 114 26.64 -1.45 -13.04
C ALA A 114 27.68 -0.40 -13.41
N ILE A 115 27.78 0.64 -12.59
CA ILE A 115 28.77 1.71 -12.72
C ILE A 115 29.73 1.60 -11.55
N THR A 116 31.04 1.61 -11.84
CA THR A 116 32.08 1.58 -10.82
C THR A 116 33.04 2.74 -11.04
N ILE A 117 33.23 3.56 -10.01
CA ILE A 117 34.16 4.69 -9.99
C ILE A 117 35.38 4.28 -9.18
N LYS A 118 36.57 4.41 -9.79
CA LYS A 118 37.86 4.18 -9.12
C LYS A 118 38.70 5.44 -9.11
N ASN A 119 39.44 5.65 -8.03
CA ASN A 119 40.44 6.72 -7.94
C ASN A 119 41.72 6.38 -8.73
N GLU A 120 42.68 7.30 -8.76
CA GLU A 120 44.00 7.13 -9.40
C GLU A 120 44.75 5.87 -8.92
N ALA A 121 44.55 5.46 -7.67
CA ALA A 121 45.15 4.24 -7.09
C ALA A 121 44.41 2.94 -7.51
N GLY A 122 43.38 3.03 -8.35
CA GLY A 122 42.57 1.89 -8.78
C GLY A 122 41.60 1.36 -7.72
N THR A 123 41.44 2.05 -6.59
CA THR A 123 40.52 1.68 -5.52
C THR A 123 39.11 2.10 -5.88
N VAL A 124 38.14 1.19 -5.73
CA VAL A 124 36.72 1.50 -5.91
C VAL A 124 36.26 2.46 -4.81
N VAL A 125 35.89 3.68 -5.21
CA VAL A 125 35.44 4.72 -4.28
C VAL A 125 33.91 4.82 -4.22
N ARG A 126 33.22 4.52 -5.33
CA ARG A 126 31.76 4.51 -5.41
C ARG A 126 31.27 3.53 -6.47
N GLN A 127 30.07 3.01 -6.29
CA GLN A 127 29.35 2.18 -7.25
C GLN A 127 27.91 2.65 -7.40
N SER A 128 27.27 2.27 -8.49
CA SER A 128 25.83 2.44 -8.70
C SER A 128 25.30 1.30 -9.56
N LEU A 129 24.01 1.00 -9.39
CA LEU A 129 23.28 0.00 -10.16
C LEU A 129 22.08 0.71 -10.79
N ALA A 130 21.90 0.54 -12.10
CA ALA A 130 20.82 1.17 -12.85
C ALA A 130 20.17 0.15 -13.78
N PRO A 131 18.88 0.32 -14.12
CA PRO A 131 18.26 -0.51 -15.16
C PRO A 131 18.93 -0.23 -16.50
N ALA A 132 19.01 -1.26 -17.33
CA ALA A 132 19.44 -1.07 -18.71
C ALA A 132 18.44 -0.19 -19.45
N PRO A 133 18.90 0.75 -20.30
CA PRO A 133 18.02 1.60 -21.09
C PRO A 133 17.21 0.79 -22.10
N ASP A 134 16.04 1.31 -22.47
CA ASP A 134 15.37 0.87 -23.68
C ASP A 134 16.24 1.23 -24.90
N SER A 135 16.13 0.46 -25.99
CA SER A 135 16.85 0.72 -27.24
C SER A 135 16.70 2.15 -27.78
N THR A 136 15.62 2.84 -27.39
CA THR A 136 15.29 4.20 -27.83
C THR A 136 15.45 5.26 -26.75
N SER A 137 15.82 4.88 -25.52
CA SER A 137 15.85 5.78 -24.37
C SER A 137 17.26 5.95 -23.78
N THR A 138 17.38 6.89 -22.84
CA THR A 138 18.60 7.12 -22.07
C THR A 138 18.29 6.92 -20.60
N THR A 139 19.03 6.03 -19.93
CA THR A 139 18.97 5.91 -18.47
C THR A 139 19.84 6.99 -17.84
N LEU A 140 19.22 7.84 -17.03
CA LEU A 140 19.91 8.84 -16.23
C LEU A 140 20.39 8.21 -14.92
N VAL A 141 21.65 8.46 -14.55
CA VAL A 141 22.29 7.85 -13.38
C VAL A 141 22.92 8.90 -12.48
N GLY A 142 22.71 8.76 -11.18
CA GLY A 142 23.42 9.50 -10.13
C GLY A 142 24.19 8.51 -9.26
N VAL A 143 25.43 8.89 -8.91
CA VAL A 143 26.28 8.07 -8.03
C VAL A 143 26.60 8.86 -6.76
N ASN A 144 26.15 8.35 -5.62
CA ASN A 144 26.35 8.94 -4.29
C ASN A 144 26.56 7.85 -3.22
N GLY A 145 26.62 8.24 -1.94
CA GLY A 145 26.86 7.29 -0.85
C GLY A 145 25.75 6.23 -0.69
N LEU A 146 24.51 6.61 -0.94
CA LEU A 146 23.37 5.69 -0.87
C LEU A 146 23.37 4.71 -2.04
N SER A 147 23.57 5.20 -3.27
CA SER A 147 23.65 4.33 -4.45
C SER A 147 24.83 3.37 -4.36
N ASP A 148 25.95 3.79 -3.75
CA ASP A 148 27.11 2.93 -3.50
C ASP A 148 26.77 1.78 -2.55
N THR A 149 26.08 2.09 -1.46
CA THR A 149 25.61 1.10 -0.48
C THR A 149 24.63 0.11 -1.14
N GLN A 150 23.67 0.62 -1.91
CA GLN A 150 22.70 -0.19 -2.65
C GLN A 150 23.37 -1.07 -3.70
N ALA A 151 24.25 -0.51 -4.52
CA ALA A 151 24.95 -1.24 -5.57
C ALA A 151 25.85 -2.34 -5.00
N LYS A 152 26.61 -2.07 -3.94
CA LYS A 152 27.42 -3.10 -3.26
C LYS A 152 26.56 -4.27 -2.79
N ALA A 153 25.49 -3.96 -2.06
CA ALA A 153 24.58 -4.97 -1.52
C ALA A 153 23.91 -5.79 -2.63
N MET A 154 23.48 -5.15 -3.73
CA MET A 154 22.82 -5.84 -4.84
C MET A 154 23.79 -6.65 -5.69
N LEU A 155 24.98 -6.13 -6.01
CA LEU A 155 25.98 -6.89 -6.78
C LEU A 155 26.47 -8.11 -6.01
N GLU A 156 26.72 -7.99 -4.71
CA GLU A 156 27.04 -9.13 -3.84
C GLU A 156 25.87 -10.14 -3.79
N GLY A 157 24.64 -9.63 -3.66
CA GLY A 157 23.41 -10.44 -3.63
C GLY A 157 23.15 -11.21 -4.90
N PHE A 158 23.27 -10.56 -6.05
CA PHE A 158 23.09 -11.18 -7.36
C PHE A 158 24.05 -12.34 -7.57
N VAL A 159 25.34 -12.15 -7.25
CA VAL A 159 26.34 -13.22 -7.34
C VAL A 159 26.00 -14.37 -6.39
N ALA A 160 25.62 -14.08 -5.15
CA ALA A 160 25.27 -15.10 -4.17
C ALA A 160 23.97 -15.86 -4.50
N ALA A 161 23.01 -15.18 -5.14
CA ALA A 161 21.74 -15.75 -5.57
C ALA A 161 21.81 -16.43 -6.94
N GLY A 162 22.85 -16.15 -7.72
CA GLY A 162 22.98 -16.65 -9.10
C GLY A 162 21.93 -16.06 -10.05
N THR A 163 21.48 -14.82 -9.82
CA THR A 163 20.38 -14.18 -10.57
C THR A 163 20.54 -12.67 -10.64
N ASP A 164 19.94 -12.03 -11.64
CA ASP A 164 19.78 -10.57 -11.78
C ASP A 164 18.32 -10.13 -11.65
N ASP A 165 17.56 -10.78 -10.75
CA ASP A 165 16.11 -10.67 -10.71
C ASP A 165 15.63 -9.23 -10.40
N PRO A 166 14.78 -8.61 -11.24
CA PRO A 166 14.33 -7.25 -11.03
C PRO A 166 13.49 -7.02 -9.77
N ILE A 167 12.68 -8.01 -9.36
CA ILE A 167 11.87 -7.90 -8.14
C ILE A 167 12.81 -7.83 -6.95
N TYR A 168 13.78 -8.75 -6.87
CA TYR A 168 14.78 -8.75 -5.81
C TYR A 168 15.58 -7.44 -5.74
N ALA A 169 16.01 -6.92 -6.89
CA ALA A 169 16.71 -5.64 -6.97
C ALA A 169 15.88 -4.47 -6.41
N SER A 170 14.60 -4.38 -6.79
CA SER A 170 13.69 -3.34 -6.32
C SER A 170 13.48 -3.39 -4.80
N PHE A 171 13.36 -4.58 -4.21
CA PHE A 171 13.33 -4.72 -2.75
C PHE A 171 14.63 -4.23 -2.11
N GLY A 172 15.78 -4.52 -2.71
CA GLY A 172 17.06 -3.98 -2.25
C GLY A 172 17.10 -2.45 -2.25
N PHE A 173 16.66 -1.81 -3.33
CA PHE A 173 16.57 -0.35 -3.42
C PHE A 173 15.60 0.27 -2.41
N MET A 174 14.51 -0.44 -2.10
CA MET A 174 13.53 -0.01 -1.12
C MET A 174 14.03 -0.16 0.33
N LEU A 175 14.70 -1.27 0.66
CA LEU A 175 15.12 -1.61 2.01
C LEU A 175 16.39 -0.88 2.45
N LEU A 176 17.31 -0.64 1.53
CA LEU A 176 18.59 0.01 1.81
C LEU A 176 18.44 1.53 1.66
N LYS A 177 17.91 2.18 2.70
CA LYS A 177 17.68 3.64 2.76
C LYS A 177 18.77 4.46 3.46
N SER A 178 19.88 3.84 3.86
CA SER A 178 20.98 4.53 4.54
C SER A 178 22.33 4.16 3.95
N SER A 179 23.16 5.18 3.64
CA SER A 179 24.56 4.98 3.24
C SER A 179 25.46 4.50 4.38
N GLN A 180 24.96 4.53 5.61
CA GLN A 180 25.72 4.21 6.82
C GLN A 180 25.50 2.77 7.31
N LEU A 181 24.70 1.97 6.59
CA LEU A 181 24.49 0.56 6.95
C LEU A 181 25.82 -0.20 6.96
N SER A 182 26.03 -1.00 8.01
CA SER A 182 27.23 -1.82 8.15
C SER A 182 27.30 -2.89 7.04
N SER A 183 28.50 -3.36 6.69
CA SER A 183 28.63 -4.47 5.74
C SER A 183 27.91 -5.73 6.22
N SER A 184 27.88 -5.98 7.53
CA SER A 184 27.12 -7.10 8.10
C SER A 184 25.62 -6.95 7.89
N ASP A 185 25.05 -5.77 8.16
CA ASP A 185 23.61 -5.55 8.00
C ASP A 185 23.22 -5.61 6.53
N ARG A 186 24.02 -5.02 5.63
CA ARG A 186 23.78 -5.13 4.18
C ARG A 186 23.76 -6.58 3.72
N SER A 187 24.75 -7.38 4.12
CA SER A 187 24.82 -8.79 3.73
C SER A 187 23.61 -9.60 4.24
N LYS A 188 23.13 -9.31 5.45
CA LYS A 188 21.92 -9.91 6.03
C LYS A 188 20.64 -9.52 5.28
N ILE A 189 20.45 -8.22 5.01
CA ILE A 189 19.31 -7.71 4.21
C ILE A 189 19.32 -8.39 2.83
N THR A 190 20.47 -8.47 2.19
CA THR A 190 20.65 -9.09 0.89
C THR A 190 20.33 -10.59 0.90
N THR A 191 20.86 -11.34 1.87
CA THR A 191 20.71 -12.81 1.92
C THR A 191 19.32 -13.22 2.38
N GLY A 192 18.83 -12.64 3.48
CA GLY A 192 17.50 -12.93 3.98
C GLY A 192 16.41 -12.35 3.07
N GLY A 193 16.64 -11.19 2.47
CA GLY A 193 15.76 -10.64 1.44
C GLY A 193 15.66 -11.54 0.20
N ARG A 194 16.77 -12.19 -0.21
CA ARG A 194 16.72 -13.20 -1.28
C ARG A 194 15.79 -14.35 -0.91
N ASN A 195 15.89 -14.86 0.31
CA ASN A 195 15.04 -15.96 0.77
C ASN A 195 13.57 -15.53 0.78
N ALA A 196 13.26 -14.34 1.30
CA ALA A 196 11.90 -13.80 1.35
C ALA A 196 11.28 -13.56 -0.03
N ILE A 197 12.08 -13.13 -1.02
CA ILE A 197 11.57 -12.76 -2.35
C ILE A 197 11.60 -13.94 -3.33
N LEU A 198 12.73 -14.64 -3.41
CA LEU A 198 12.98 -15.67 -4.42
C LEU A 198 12.90 -17.10 -3.85
N GLY A 199 12.88 -17.26 -2.53
CA GLY A 199 12.78 -18.56 -1.87
C GLY A 199 11.37 -19.16 -1.92
N SER A 200 11.28 -20.43 -1.54
CA SER A 200 9.99 -21.13 -1.45
C SER A 200 9.11 -20.51 -0.35
N GLY A 201 7.83 -20.35 -0.64
CA GLY A 201 6.88 -19.60 0.19
C GLY A 201 7.04 -18.08 0.12
N GLY A 202 8.05 -17.57 -0.59
CA GLY A 202 8.34 -16.15 -0.72
C GLY A 202 7.46 -15.44 -1.76
N PHE A 203 7.80 -14.17 -2.06
CA PHE A 203 7.03 -13.30 -2.95
C PHE A 203 6.76 -13.94 -4.32
N VAL A 204 7.83 -14.39 -5.01
CA VAL A 204 7.73 -14.93 -6.37
C VAL A 204 7.01 -16.27 -6.39
N ASP A 205 7.30 -17.15 -5.42
CA ASP A 205 6.65 -18.46 -5.31
C ASP A 205 5.15 -18.32 -5.05
N PHE A 206 4.73 -17.38 -4.20
CA PHE A 206 3.32 -17.09 -3.96
C PHE A 206 2.60 -16.67 -5.25
N LEU A 207 3.16 -15.71 -6.01
CA LEU A 207 2.52 -15.22 -7.24
C LEU A 207 2.26 -16.37 -8.22
N GLN A 208 3.22 -17.29 -8.37
CA GLN A 208 3.10 -18.39 -9.32
C GLN A 208 2.19 -19.52 -8.83
N THR A 209 2.30 -19.92 -7.56
CA THR A 209 1.64 -21.11 -7.02
C THR A 209 0.22 -20.83 -6.51
N SER A 210 0.07 -19.74 -5.75
CA SER A 210 -1.16 -19.40 -5.04
C SER A 210 -1.91 -18.26 -5.70
N GLY A 211 -1.19 -17.30 -6.29
CA GLY A 211 -1.76 -16.17 -7.03
C GLY A 211 -2.17 -16.49 -8.46
N GLY A 212 -1.76 -17.63 -9.01
CA GLY A 212 -2.10 -18.05 -10.38
C GLY A 212 -1.47 -17.20 -11.48
N VAL A 213 -0.45 -16.39 -11.16
CA VAL A 213 0.30 -15.60 -12.13
C VAL A 213 1.10 -16.55 -13.02
N THR A 214 0.81 -16.53 -14.32
CA THR A 214 1.50 -17.39 -15.28
C THR A 214 2.97 -17.00 -15.42
N ALA A 215 3.82 -17.93 -15.85
CA ALA A 215 5.23 -17.64 -16.11
C ALA A 215 5.43 -16.47 -17.09
N SER A 216 4.58 -16.38 -18.14
CA SER A 216 4.63 -15.26 -19.09
C SER A 216 4.30 -13.92 -18.42
N GLN A 217 3.27 -13.87 -17.57
CA GLN A 217 2.91 -12.65 -16.84
C GLN A 217 4.03 -12.24 -15.88
N LEU A 218 4.64 -13.19 -15.17
CA LEU A 218 5.77 -12.91 -14.30
C LEU A 218 7.00 -12.40 -15.08
N THR A 219 7.29 -12.95 -16.26
CA THR A 219 8.35 -12.43 -17.14
C THR A 219 8.05 -11.00 -17.57
N THR A 220 6.83 -10.72 -18.04
CA THR A 220 6.43 -9.36 -18.41
C THR A 220 6.49 -8.41 -17.22
N PHE A 221 6.10 -8.85 -16.03
CA PHE A 221 6.19 -8.07 -14.80
C PHE A 221 7.63 -7.64 -14.52
N LYS A 222 8.57 -8.59 -14.53
CA LYS A 222 10.00 -8.31 -14.33
C LYS A 222 10.56 -7.35 -15.39
N GLN A 223 10.20 -7.55 -16.66
CA GLN A 223 10.61 -6.66 -17.75
C GLN A 223 10.08 -5.23 -17.55
N LYS A 224 8.82 -5.10 -17.13
CA LYS A 224 8.17 -3.79 -16.93
C LYS A 224 8.62 -3.06 -15.66
N ILE A 225 9.19 -3.76 -14.68
CA ILE A 225 9.93 -3.12 -13.58
C ILE A 225 11.20 -2.43 -14.12
N VAL A 226 11.91 -3.07 -15.05
CA VAL A 226 13.16 -2.54 -15.64
C VAL A 226 12.88 -1.41 -16.60
N SER A 227 11.95 -1.61 -17.54
CA SER A 227 11.59 -0.63 -18.56
C SER A 227 10.11 -0.68 -18.93
N ASN A 228 9.41 0.42 -18.67
CA ASN A 228 8.01 0.61 -19.03
C ASN A 228 7.82 1.91 -19.83
N THR A 229 7.92 1.78 -21.15
CA THR A 229 7.77 2.89 -22.10
C THR A 229 6.32 3.36 -22.30
N THR A 230 5.37 2.88 -21.50
CA THR A 230 3.97 3.32 -21.57
C THR A 230 3.85 4.75 -21.02
N SER A 231 3.06 5.59 -21.68
CA SER A 231 2.85 6.97 -21.22
C SER A 231 2.21 6.98 -19.83
N ASN A 232 2.70 7.86 -18.95
CA ASN A 232 2.27 8.01 -17.55
C ASN A 232 2.48 6.78 -16.65
N THR A 233 3.35 5.85 -17.03
CA THR A 233 3.79 4.77 -16.14
C THR A 233 5.21 5.00 -15.66
N ARG A 234 5.54 4.41 -14.52
CA ARG A 234 6.89 4.47 -13.94
C ARG A 234 7.66 3.17 -14.09
N ASP A 235 8.98 3.28 -14.16
CA ASP A 235 9.94 2.17 -14.08
C ASP A 235 11.18 2.52 -13.24
N LEU A 236 12.14 1.60 -13.13
CA LEU A 236 13.38 1.85 -12.38
C LEU A 236 14.25 2.97 -12.99
N ALA A 237 14.04 3.40 -14.24
CA ALA A 237 14.79 4.51 -14.81
C ALA A 237 14.35 5.84 -14.18
N ASP A 238 13.07 5.97 -13.81
CA ASP A 238 12.57 7.11 -13.02
C ASP A 238 13.23 7.15 -11.63
N TYR A 239 13.41 5.99 -10.99
CA TYR A 239 14.12 5.87 -9.73
C TYR A 239 15.56 6.41 -9.86
N CYS A 240 16.32 5.94 -10.86
CA CYS A 240 17.69 6.37 -11.09
C CYS A 240 17.81 7.84 -11.52
N SER A 241 16.83 8.36 -12.25
CA SER A 241 16.76 9.77 -12.64
C SER A 241 16.72 10.70 -11.42
N ASN A 242 15.99 10.33 -10.37
CA ASN A 242 15.96 11.09 -9.12
C ASN A 242 17.30 11.08 -8.37
N PHE A 243 18.07 9.99 -8.45
CA PHE A 243 19.44 9.97 -7.95
C PHE A 243 20.34 10.92 -8.75
N LYS A 244 20.15 11.02 -10.07
CA LYS A 244 20.84 12.02 -10.88
C LYS A 244 20.47 13.44 -10.43
N THR A 245 19.18 13.74 -10.30
CA THR A 245 18.71 15.04 -9.82
C THR A 245 19.30 15.39 -8.45
N ALA A 246 19.36 14.42 -7.54
CA ALA A 246 19.96 14.60 -6.22
C ALA A 246 21.44 14.95 -6.28
N VAL A 247 22.21 14.32 -7.16
CA VAL A 247 23.64 14.61 -7.35
C VAL A 247 23.85 15.95 -8.05
N ASP A 248 23.09 16.21 -9.12
CA ASP A 248 23.24 17.44 -9.91
C ASP A 248 22.92 18.68 -9.07
N ASN A 249 21.83 18.62 -8.29
CA ASN A 249 21.28 19.77 -7.58
C ASN A 249 21.61 19.80 -6.07
N ASP A 250 22.36 18.81 -5.56
CA ASP A 250 22.55 18.57 -4.11
C ASP A 250 21.20 18.45 -3.37
N ASP A 251 20.19 17.94 -4.07
CA ASP A 251 18.83 17.76 -3.58
C ASP A 251 18.64 16.37 -3.00
N ALA A 252 18.96 16.22 -1.72
CA ALA A 252 18.82 14.95 -1.06
C ALA A 252 17.35 14.47 -0.99
N ASP A 253 16.36 15.36 -1.11
CA ASP A 253 14.94 15.00 -1.06
C ASP A 253 14.51 14.22 -2.32
N SER A 254 15.14 14.48 -3.48
CA SER A 254 14.94 13.66 -4.69
C SER A 254 15.25 12.18 -4.44
N MET A 255 16.25 11.84 -3.61
CA MET A 255 16.52 10.43 -3.27
C MET A 255 15.42 9.79 -2.41
N ALA A 256 14.81 10.54 -1.49
CA ALA A 256 13.71 10.03 -0.69
C ALA A 256 12.47 9.76 -1.54
N LYS A 257 12.17 10.66 -2.49
CA LYS A 257 11.08 10.49 -3.46
C LYS A 257 11.28 9.25 -4.32
N ALA A 258 12.51 8.99 -4.77
CA ALA A 258 12.85 7.77 -5.51
C ALA A 258 12.43 6.51 -4.74
N GLY A 259 12.71 6.44 -3.43
CA GLY A 259 12.29 5.33 -2.58
C GLY A 259 10.77 5.12 -2.50
N GLY A 260 9.98 6.17 -2.70
CA GLY A 260 8.52 6.12 -2.75
C GLY A 260 7.95 5.58 -4.07
N PHE A 261 8.71 5.66 -5.17
CA PHE A 261 8.26 5.24 -6.50
C PHE A 261 8.29 3.72 -6.72
N ILE A 262 8.97 2.94 -5.87
CA ILE A 262 9.02 1.49 -6.02
C ILE A 262 7.60 0.88 -5.98
N ALA A 263 6.69 1.44 -5.18
CA ALA A 263 5.29 1.00 -5.13
C ALA A 263 4.59 1.22 -6.48
N ASP A 264 4.69 2.43 -7.03
CA ASP A 264 4.09 2.80 -8.32
C ASP A 264 4.66 1.95 -9.46
N ILE A 265 5.98 1.69 -9.46
CA ILE A 265 6.64 0.81 -10.44
C ILE A 265 6.05 -0.60 -10.39
N PHE A 266 5.82 -1.15 -9.21
CA PHE A 266 5.19 -2.47 -9.04
C PHE A 266 3.75 -2.49 -9.54
N ILE A 267 2.99 -1.43 -9.27
CA ILE A 267 1.60 -1.31 -9.72
C ILE A 267 1.54 -1.24 -11.26
N ASP A 268 2.35 -0.36 -11.86
CA ASP A 268 2.36 -0.16 -13.31
C ASP A 268 2.85 -1.40 -14.05
N ALA A 269 3.89 -2.06 -13.53
CA ALA A 269 4.39 -3.30 -14.08
C ALA A 269 3.36 -4.43 -14.00
N ALA A 270 2.60 -4.53 -12.90
CA ALA A 270 1.57 -5.56 -12.74
C ALA A 270 0.36 -5.31 -13.68
N ASN A 271 -0.05 -4.06 -13.82
CA ASN A 271 -1.07 -3.68 -14.79
C ASN A 271 -0.63 -4.01 -16.23
N ALA A 272 0.62 -3.72 -16.59
CA ALA A 272 1.18 -4.05 -17.89
C ALA A 272 1.34 -5.57 -18.11
N ALA A 273 1.63 -6.33 -17.06
CA ALA A 273 1.68 -7.79 -17.08
C ALA A 273 0.28 -8.43 -17.11
N GLY A 274 -0.79 -7.69 -16.82
CA GLY A 274 -2.16 -8.17 -16.89
C GLY A 274 -2.54 -9.15 -15.78
N PHE A 275 -1.96 -9.00 -14.58
CA PHE A 275 -2.44 -9.70 -13.38
C PHE A 275 -2.98 -8.72 -12.33
N ASP A 276 -3.74 -9.24 -11.37
CA ASP A 276 -4.35 -8.41 -10.35
C ASP A 276 -3.31 -7.84 -9.37
N VAL A 277 -3.24 -6.51 -9.30
CA VAL A 277 -2.39 -5.75 -8.36
C VAL A 277 -2.69 -6.16 -6.90
N GLY A 278 -3.91 -6.63 -6.62
CA GLY A 278 -4.30 -7.18 -5.32
C GLY A 278 -3.50 -8.39 -4.86
N LEU A 279 -2.79 -9.07 -5.77
CA LEU A 279 -1.88 -10.17 -5.46
C LEU A 279 -0.54 -9.70 -4.89
N ILE A 280 -0.13 -8.45 -5.13
CA ILE A 280 1.16 -7.93 -4.63
C ILE A 280 1.18 -7.83 -3.10
N PRO A 281 0.18 -7.25 -2.42
CA PRO A 281 0.12 -7.30 -0.95
C PRO A 281 0.11 -8.72 -0.38
N SER A 282 -0.57 -9.66 -1.07
CA SER A 282 -0.62 -11.07 -0.61
C SER A 282 0.74 -11.78 -0.78
N ALA A 283 1.47 -11.45 -1.84
CA ALA A 283 2.83 -11.92 -2.07
C ALA A 283 3.80 -11.30 -1.06
N LEU A 284 3.60 -10.04 -0.67
CA LEU A 284 4.35 -9.37 0.40
C LEU A 284 4.11 -10.02 1.75
N ASP A 285 2.87 -10.34 2.09
CA ASP A 285 2.55 -11.07 3.33
C ASP A 285 3.32 -12.40 3.38
N SER A 286 3.32 -13.15 2.27
CA SER A 286 4.04 -14.43 2.16
C SER A 286 5.56 -14.26 2.29
N ALA A 287 6.12 -13.21 1.65
CA ALA A 287 7.52 -12.85 1.82
C ALA A 287 7.86 -12.48 3.28
N GLY A 288 6.95 -11.78 3.96
CA GLY A 288 7.06 -11.43 5.37
C GLY A 288 7.11 -12.66 6.27
N GLU A 289 6.38 -13.73 5.95
CA GLU A 289 6.46 -15.00 6.70
C GLU A 289 7.84 -15.64 6.60
N VAL A 290 8.37 -15.73 5.38
CA VAL A 290 9.72 -16.26 5.15
C VAL A 290 10.74 -15.37 5.84
N ALA A 291 10.59 -14.05 5.75
CA ALA A 291 11.47 -13.09 6.39
C ALA A 291 11.49 -13.21 7.92
N ASN A 292 10.33 -13.44 8.54
CA ASN A 292 10.21 -13.60 9.99
C ASN A 292 10.86 -14.90 10.50
N ALA A 293 10.94 -15.93 9.66
CA ALA A 293 11.59 -17.19 9.97
C ALA A 293 13.08 -17.21 9.60
N ASP A 294 13.61 -16.13 9.03
CA ASP A 294 14.96 -16.06 8.49
C ASP A 294 15.97 -15.56 9.54
N ASP A 295 16.99 -16.37 9.83
CA ASP A 295 18.00 -16.08 10.84
C ASP A 295 18.87 -14.84 10.49
N ASP A 296 19.08 -14.53 9.21
CA ASP A 296 19.86 -13.36 8.80
C ASP A 296 19.08 -12.07 9.08
N LEU A 297 17.77 -12.05 8.77
CA LEU A 297 16.92 -10.89 9.07
C LEU A 297 16.66 -10.74 10.57
N ALA A 298 16.50 -11.84 11.31
CA ALA A 298 16.44 -11.82 12.76
C ALA A 298 17.73 -11.26 13.40
N GLY A 299 18.87 -11.43 12.72
CA GLY A 299 20.18 -10.96 13.15
C GLY A 299 20.52 -9.50 12.83
N LEU A 300 19.60 -8.71 12.26
CA LEU A 300 19.86 -7.30 11.92
C LEU A 300 20.13 -6.45 13.18
N SER A 301 21.00 -5.44 13.04
CA SER A 301 21.15 -4.42 14.07
C SER A 301 19.83 -3.67 14.31
N SER A 302 19.60 -3.18 15.53
CA SER A 302 18.35 -2.47 15.87
C SER A 302 18.07 -1.27 14.95
N ALA A 303 19.12 -0.57 14.55
CA ALA A 303 19.05 0.55 13.62
C ALA A 303 18.62 0.10 12.21
N ALA A 304 19.28 -0.94 11.67
CA ALA A 304 18.94 -1.49 10.36
C ALA A 304 17.52 -2.06 10.34
N ASN A 305 17.12 -2.79 11.38
CA ASN A 305 15.78 -3.36 11.53
C ASN A 305 14.70 -2.26 11.53
N THR A 306 14.93 -1.16 12.26
CA THR A 306 14.00 -0.02 12.28
C THR A 306 13.83 0.61 10.89
N ILE A 307 14.91 0.79 10.14
CA ILE A 307 14.88 1.34 8.78
C ILE A 307 14.10 0.41 7.83
N VAL A 308 14.41 -0.89 7.88
CA VAL A 308 13.77 -1.93 7.05
C VAL A 308 12.27 -1.98 7.29
N ASN A 309 11.84 -2.05 8.56
CA ASN A 309 10.41 -2.13 8.90
C ASN A 309 9.64 -0.89 8.47
N GLN A 310 10.22 0.30 8.67
CA GLN A 310 9.57 1.54 8.27
C GLN A 310 9.49 1.68 6.74
N ALA A 311 10.53 1.24 6.02
CA ALA A 311 10.52 1.22 4.55
C ALA A 311 9.42 0.28 4.01
N LEU A 312 9.31 -0.93 4.57
CA LEU A 312 8.27 -1.89 4.21
C LEU A 312 6.86 -1.39 4.53
N SER A 313 6.68 -0.75 5.68
CA SER A 313 5.37 -0.22 6.09
C SER A 313 4.88 0.87 5.14
N SER A 314 5.74 1.83 4.78
CA SER A 314 5.38 2.88 3.81
C SER A 314 5.06 2.30 2.43
N PHE A 315 5.86 1.33 1.97
CA PHE A 315 5.63 0.63 0.70
C PHE A 315 4.29 -0.12 0.69
N PHE A 316 3.99 -0.88 1.75
CA PHE A 316 2.74 -1.63 1.87
C PHE A 316 1.52 -0.71 1.85
N LEU A 317 1.53 0.37 2.64
CA LEU A 317 0.43 1.33 2.70
C LEU A 317 0.13 1.96 1.34
N ARG A 318 1.17 2.27 0.55
CA ARG A 318 1.00 2.81 -0.81
C ARG A 318 0.36 1.80 -1.75
N ILE A 319 0.85 0.56 -1.78
CA ILE A 319 0.27 -0.49 -2.64
C ILE A 319 -1.17 -0.80 -2.22
N ALA A 320 -1.42 -0.90 -0.91
CA ALA A 320 -2.76 -1.09 -0.39
C ALA A 320 -3.69 0.05 -0.80
N ALA A 321 -3.23 1.30 -0.73
CA ALA A 321 -4.02 2.45 -1.15
C ALA A 321 -4.35 2.45 -2.64
N VAL A 322 -3.42 2.07 -3.50
CA VAL A 322 -3.69 2.00 -4.94
C VAL A 322 -4.58 0.80 -5.29
N LYS A 323 -4.39 -0.34 -4.63
CA LYS A 323 -5.30 -1.50 -4.73
C LYS A 323 -6.73 -1.07 -4.37
N ILE A 324 -6.91 -0.46 -3.20
CA ILE A 324 -8.20 0.04 -2.73
C ILE A 324 -8.78 1.01 -3.74
N ASN A 325 -7.98 1.95 -4.25
CA ASN A 325 -8.45 2.90 -5.25
C ASN A 325 -9.04 2.22 -6.50
N LYS A 326 -8.31 1.25 -7.07
CA LYS A 326 -8.75 0.50 -8.26
C LYS A 326 -10.04 -0.29 -7.99
N GLU A 327 -10.10 -0.99 -6.86
CA GLU A 327 -11.26 -1.81 -6.50
C GLU A 327 -12.49 -0.95 -6.19
N TYR A 328 -12.35 0.16 -5.44
CA TYR A 328 -13.45 1.08 -5.16
C TYR A 328 -13.88 1.84 -6.41
N THR A 329 -12.97 2.33 -7.25
CA THR A 329 -13.35 3.01 -8.50
C THR A 329 -14.12 2.09 -9.44
N THR A 330 -13.73 0.80 -9.52
CA THR A 330 -14.50 -0.22 -10.26
C THR A 330 -15.87 -0.44 -9.63
N ALA A 331 -15.94 -0.57 -8.31
CA ALA A 331 -17.20 -0.76 -7.59
C ALA A 331 -18.15 0.44 -7.74
N LEU A 332 -17.64 1.66 -7.55
CA LEU A 332 -18.38 2.92 -7.73
C LEU A 332 -18.93 3.04 -9.15
N THR A 333 -18.11 2.76 -10.16
CA THR A 333 -18.55 2.80 -11.56
C THR A 333 -19.62 1.74 -11.84
N THR A 334 -19.46 0.54 -11.30
CA THR A 334 -20.45 -0.56 -11.43
C THR A 334 -21.79 -0.20 -10.80
N LEU A 335 -21.77 0.55 -9.69
CA LEU A 335 -22.97 1.03 -9.00
C LEU A 335 -23.50 2.37 -9.57
N GLY A 336 -22.96 2.85 -10.69
CA GLY A 336 -23.47 4.04 -11.38
C GLY A 336 -23.07 5.36 -10.73
N ALA A 337 -21.93 5.42 -10.04
CA ALA A 337 -21.35 6.69 -9.61
C ALA A 337 -21.14 7.65 -10.79
N SER A 338 -21.35 8.94 -10.57
CA SER A 338 -21.07 9.96 -11.60
C SER A 338 -19.57 10.11 -11.84
N GLY A 339 -19.20 10.63 -13.02
CA GLY A 339 -17.79 10.95 -13.30
C GLY A 339 -17.17 11.87 -12.25
N SER A 340 -17.91 12.88 -11.78
CA SER A 340 -17.44 13.79 -10.73
C SER A 340 -17.28 13.15 -9.34
N GLN A 341 -18.02 12.08 -9.05
CA GLN A 341 -17.83 11.29 -7.83
C GLN A 341 -16.56 10.45 -7.93
N VAL A 342 -16.36 9.77 -9.07
CA VAL A 342 -15.16 8.97 -9.33
C VAL A 342 -13.90 9.85 -9.33
N ASP A 343 -13.95 11.02 -9.98
CA ASP A 343 -12.82 11.96 -10.04
C ASP A 343 -12.41 12.48 -8.66
N ARG A 344 -13.39 12.83 -7.80
CA ARG A 344 -13.10 13.25 -6.42
C ARG A 344 -12.53 12.13 -5.57
N TYR A 345 -13.06 10.91 -5.70
CA TYR A 345 -12.53 9.76 -4.99
C TYR A 345 -11.07 9.49 -5.39
N ASN A 346 -10.78 9.43 -6.69
CA ASN A 346 -9.43 9.25 -7.21
C ASN A 346 -8.48 10.39 -6.77
N SER A 347 -8.95 11.63 -6.79
CA SER A 347 -8.18 12.80 -6.34
C SER A 347 -7.86 12.75 -4.84
N ALA A 348 -8.81 12.28 -4.02
CA ALA A 348 -8.61 12.08 -2.59
C ALA A 348 -7.53 11.03 -2.31
N VAL A 349 -7.55 9.89 -3.03
CA VAL A 349 -6.48 8.88 -2.94
C VAL A 349 -5.14 9.46 -3.37
N THR A 350 -5.06 10.15 -4.50
CA THR A 350 -3.81 10.77 -4.99
C THR A 350 -3.24 11.75 -3.95
N THR A 351 -4.10 12.56 -3.32
CA THR A 351 -3.71 13.48 -2.25
C THR A 351 -3.12 12.74 -1.05
N MET A 352 -3.73 11.62 -0.67
CA MET A 352 -3.23 10.78 0.43
C MET A 352 -1.88 10.13 0.09
N LEU A 353 -1.70 9.60 -1.13
CA LEU A 353 -0.42 9.05 -1.60
C LEU A 353 0.68 10.13 -1.64
N THR A 354 0.33 11.34 -2.05
CA THR A 354 1.24 12.49 -2.04
C THR A 354 1.66 12.85 -0.61
N ALA A 355 0.74 12.77 0.35
CA ALA A 355 1.05 12.97 1.75
C ALA A 355 2.01 11.89 2.28
N PHE A 356 1.84 10.63 1.88
CA PHE A 356 2.76 9.55 2.25
C PHE A 356 4.19 9.82 1.73
N GLU A 357 4.32 10.38 0.53
CA GLU A 357 5.61 10.82 -0.04
C GLU A 357 6.25 11.99 0.71
N ALA A 358 5.44 12.95 1.13
CA ALA A 358 5.92 14.04 1.96
C ALA A 358 6.46 13.53 3.31
N ILE A 359 5.81 12.52 3.91
CA ILE A 359 6.27 11.89 5.16
C ILE A 359 7.63 11.21 4.94
N ASP A 360 7.79 10.38 3.90
CA ASP A 360 9.07 9.73 3.60
C ASP A 360 10.21 10.75 3.40
N THR A 361 9.90 11.88 2.75
CA THR A 361 10.85 12.98 2.54
C THR A 361 11.22 13.67 3.84
N GLN A 362 10.23 13.96 4.70
CA GLN A 362 10.43 14.63 5.99
C GLN A 362 11.39 13.86 6.91
N PHE A 363 11.32 12.53 6.94
CA PHE A 363 12.15 11.68 7.80
C PHE A 363 13.41 11.14 7.10
N ARG A 364 13.72 11.59 5.88
CA ARG A 364 14.89 11.12 5.11
C ARG A 364 16.19 11.17 5.89
N ALA A 365 16.46 12.28 6.57
CA ALA A 365 17.69 12.44 7.34
C ALA A 365 17.78 11.44 8.50
N ASP A 366 16.63 11.04 9.06
CA ASP A 366 16.57 10.05 10.13
C ASP A 366 16.83 8.63 9.64
N PHE A 367 16.36 8.29 8.43
CA PHE A 367 16.78 7.06 7.76
C PHE A 367 18.28 7.06 7.51
N GLU A 368 18.79 8.09 6.84
CA GLU A 368 20.19 8.17 6.42
C GLU A 368 21.16 8.08 7.61
N ASN A 369 20.87 8.80 8.69
CA ASN A 369 21.71 8.84 9.88
C ASN A 369 21.41 7.74 10.90
N GLN A 370 20.49 6.82 10.63
CA GLN A 370 20.09 5.77 11.56
C GLN A 370 19.58 6.32 12.91
N THR A 371 18.92 7.48 12.90
CA THR A 371 18.42 8.18 14.10
C THR A 371 16.92 7.97 14.33
N MET A 372 16.30 7.04 13.61
CA MET A 372 14.89 6.68 13.80
C MET A 372 14.68 6.07 15.20
N ASP A 373 13.82 6.68 16.00
CA ASP A 373 13.48 6.24 17.35
C ASP A 373 11.94 6.10 17.52
N SER A 374 11.50 5.64 18.69
CA SER A 374 10.08 5.45 18.98
C SER A 374 9.27 6.75 18.95
N ALA A 375 9.88 7.90 19.26
CA ALA A 375 9.18 9.18 19.24
C ALA A 375 8.91 9.62 17.79
N LYS A 376 9.89 9.46 16.89
CA LYS A 376 9.75 9.75 15.46
C LYS A 376 8.80 8.78 14.79
N GLN A 377 8.82 7.49 15.16
CA GLN A 377 7.81 6.53 14.70
C GLN A 377 6.40 6.96 15.11
N SER A 378 6.21 7.43 16.36
CA SER A 378 4.92 7.96 16.79
C SER A 378 4.49 9.19 15.97
N GLN A 379 5.44 10.06 15.59
CA GLN A 379 5.14 11.22 14.73
C GLN A 379 4.74 10.79 13.32
N ILE A 380 5.47 9.84 12.72
CA ILE A 380 5.12 9.24 11.42
C ILE A 380 3.70 8.67 11.47
N ASN A 381 3.36 7.91 12.51
CA ASN A 381 2.02 7.36 12.68
C ASN A 381 0.95 8.45 12.78
N THR A 382 1.19 9.53 13.52
CA THR A 382 0.28 10.69 13.58
C THR A 382 0.10 11.36 12.21
N LEU A 383 1.15 11.47 11.41
CA LEU A 383 1.07 12.05 10.07
C LEU A 383 0.29 11.15 9.11
N PHE A 384 0.47 9.83 9.17
CA PHE A 384 -0.35 8.89 8.41
C PHE A 384 -1.83 9.01 8.79
N GLN A 385 -2.15 9.06 10.09
CA GLN A 385 -3.53 9.27 10.55
C GLN A 385 -4.12 10.61 10.10
N THR A 386 -3.30 11.66 10.05
CA THR A 386 -3.71 12.96 9.53
C THR A 386 -4.04 12.88 8.02
N ALA A 387 -3.23 12.15 7.24
CA ALA A 387 -3.48 11.91 5.82
C ALA A 387 -4.77 11.09 5.59
N PHE A 388 -5.03 10.08 6.42
CA PHE A 388 -6.29 9.32 6.39
C PHE A 388 -7.51 10.20 6.74
N SER A 389 -7.42 11.01 7.80
CA SER A 389 -8.50 11.93 8.19
C SER A 389 -8.81 12.94 7.06
N ALA A 390 -7.77 13.41 6.35
CA ALA A 390 -7.94 14.28 5.19
C ALA A 390 -8.60 13.53 4.01
N PHE A 391 -8.22 12.27 3.77
CA PHE A 391 -8.88 11.41 2.78
C PHE A 391 -10.38 11.26 3.06
N GLU A 392 -10.77 10.93 4.29
CA GLU A 392 -12.18 10.81 4.70
C GLU A 392 -12.98 12.10 4.45
N THR A 393 -12.36 13.24 4.77
CA THR A 393 -12.97 14.56 4.50
C THR A 393 -13.15 14.80 3.01
N ASN A 394 -12.15 14.44 2.19
CA ASN A 394 -12.16 14.70 0.75
C ASN A 394 -13.12 13.78 -0.03
N ILE A 395 -13.46 12.61 0.52
CA ILE A 395 -14.46 11.71 -0.07
C ILE A 395 -15.89 12.00 0.40
N ALA A 396 -16.12 13.05 1.18
CA ALA A 396 -17.47 13.44 1.59
C ALA A 396 -18.34 13.80 0.37
N SER A 397 -19.56 13.28 0.33
CA SER A 397 -20.53 13.66 -0.71
C SER A 397 -20.94 15.12 -0.56
N THR A 398 -21.25 15.77 -1.67
CA THR A 398 -21.78 17.14 -1.63
C THR A 398 -23.21 17.17 -1.11
N ASN A 399 -23.66 18.33 -0.60
CA ASN A 399 -25.05 18.51 -0.19
C ASN A 399 -26.03 18.19 -1.33
N ALA A 400 -25.70 18.55 -2.58
CA ALA A 400 -26.54 18.26 -3.74
C ALA A 400 -26.69 16.75 -3.99
N GLU A 401 -25.62 15.98 -3.82
CA GLU A 401 -25.66 14.52 -3.96
C GLU A 401 -26.43 13.85 -2.82
N ILE A 402 -26.27 14.35 -1.60
CA ILE A 402 -27.06 13.88 -0.46
C ILE A 402 -28.56 14.17 -0.69
N SER A 403 -28.91 15.38 -1.14
CA SER A 403 -30.30 15.71 -1.47
C SER A 403 -30.85 14.84 -2.60
N ALA A 404 -30.09 14.63 -3.68
CA ALA A 404 -30.51 13.76 -4.78
C ALA A 404 -30.73 12.31 -4.32
N MET A 405 -29.81 11.79 -3.48
CA MET A 405 -29.94 10.46 -2.88
C MET A 405 -31.18 10.37 -1.98
N LYS A 406 -31.45 11.38 -1.14
CA LYS A 406 -32.68 11.45 -0.31
C LYS A 406 -33.95 11.42 -1.15
N THR A 407 -34.00 12.18 -2.25
CA THR A 407 -35.15 12.20 -3.15
C THR A 407 -35.35 10.84 -3.82
N ALA A 408 -34.28 10.23 -4.34
CA ALA A 408 -34.33 8.92 -4.97
C ALA A 408 -34.82 7.86 -3.97
N PHE A 409 -34.28 7.91 -2.75
CA PHE A 409 -34.65 7.02 -1.66
C PHE A 409 -36.13 7.18 -1.29
N ALA A 410 -36.60 8.40 -1.03
CA ALA A 410 -37.99 8.66 -0.69
C ALA A 410 -38.97 8.18 -1.78
N THR A 411 -38.59 8.37 -3.05
CA THR A 411 -39.35 7.88 -4.21
C THR A 411 -39.44 6.35 -4.22
N ALA A 412 -38.31 5.65 -4.06
CA ALA A 412 -38.26 4.19 -4.02
C ALA A 412 -39.09 3.61 -2.87
N MET A 413 -39.18 4.34 -1.75
CA MET A 413 -39.95 3.96 -0.56
C MET A 413 -41.44 4.32 -0.67
N GLY A 414 -41.83 5.18 -1.62
CA GLY A 414 -43.18 5.75 -1.68
C GLY A 414 -43.53 6.66 -0.48
N ILE A 415 -42.54 7.34 0.09
CA ILE A 415 -42.70 8.27 1.22
C ILE A 415 -42.37 9.72 0.82
N VAL A 416 -42.74 10.68 1.66
CA VAL A 416 -42.34 12.08 1.49
C VAL A 416 -40.94 12.28 2.06
N GLU A 417 -40.05 12.96 1.33
CA GLU A 417 -38.64 13.13 1.72
C GLU A 417 -38.42 13.69 3.13
N ASN A 418 -39.28 14.61 3.57
CA ASN A 418 -39.21 15.21 4.91
C ASN A 418 -39.55 14.25 6.07
N THR A 419 -39.94 13.00 5.77
CA THR A 419 -40.12 11.94 6.75
C THR A 419 -38.85 11.14 7.01
N LEU A 420 -37.81 11.33 6.20
CA LEU A 420 -36.49 10.74 6.46
C LEU A 420 -35.86 11.33 7.72
N PRO A 421 -34.95 10.59 8.38
CA PRO A 421 -34.25 11.09 9.56
C PRO A 421 -33.53 12.40 9.22
N THR A 422 -33.52 13.36 10.15
CA THR A 422 -32.84 14.64 9.93
C THR A 422 -31.34 14.47 9.65
N ASP A 423 -30.75 13.42 10.20
CA ASP A 423 -29.35 13.01 10.07
C ASP A 423 -29.09 11.99 8.95
N PHE A 424 -30.13 11.55 8.23
CA PHE A 424 -29.95 10.67 7.08
C PHE A 424 -29.07 11.36 6.02
N GLY A 425 -28.09 10.65 5.47
CA GLY A 425 -27.09 11.26 4.58
C GLY A 425 -25.93 11.96 5.32
N THR A 426 -25.90 11.94 6.65
CA THR A 426 -24.81 12.50 7.47
C THR A 426 -24.31 11.53 8.55
N PHE A 427 -23.06 11.71 8.97
CA PHE A 427 -22.47 11.10 10.16
C PHE A 427 -21.90 12.22 11.04
N ARG A 428 -21.58 11.96 12.31
CA ARG A 428 -20.76 12.90 13.11
C ARG A 428 -19.33 12.40 13.22
N ASP A 429 -18.38 13.31 13.08
CA ASP A 429 -16.96 13.02 13.26
C ASP A 429 -16.60 12.89 14.75
N GLU A 430 -15.33 12.60 15.05
CA GLU A 430 -14.80 12.47 16.43
C GLU A 430 -14.98 13.74 17.28
N ASN A 431 -15.16 14.90 16.66
CA ASN A 431 -15.41 16.17 17.33
C ASN A 431 -16.91 16.47 17.49
N GLY A 432 -17.78 15.53 17.09
CA GLY A 432 -19.24 15.64 17.17
C GLY A 432 -19.84 16.49 16.05
N ALA A 433 -19.05 16.94 15.07
CA ALA A 433 -19.52 17.76 13.97
C ALA A 433 -20.18 16.90 12.89
N SER A 434 -21.33 17.35 12.39
CA SER A 434 -22.05 16.66 11.31
C SER A 434 -21.30 16.81 9.98
N LYS A 435 -21.10 15.68 9.29
CA LYS A 435 -20.43 15.54 8.00
C LYS A 435 -21.32 14.73 7.07
N ASN A 436 -21.30 15.05 5.78
CA ASN A 436 -22.02 14.25 4.79
C ASN A 436 -21.42 12.86 4.66
N TRP A 437 -22.26 11.87 4.33
CA TRP A 437 -21.80 10.52 4.02
C TRP A 437 -20.72 10.51 2.93
N PRO A 438 -19.75 9.58 3.02
CA PRO A 438 -18.74 9.43 1.99
C PRO A 438 -19.36 8.93 0.68
N ILE A 439 -18.70 9.22 -0.45
CA ILE A 439 -19.14 8.89 -1.81
C ILE A 439 -19.61 7.42 -1.94
N PRO A 440 -18.86 6.39 -1.45
CA PRO A 440 -19.29 4.99 -1.55
C PRO A 440 -20.65 4.71 -0.92
N MET A 441 -20.93 5.31 0.25
CA MET A 441 -22.21 5.14 0.94
C MET A 441 -23.35 5.81 0.16
N THR A 442 -23.15 7.03 -0.31
CA THR A 442 -24.16 7.76 -1.10
C THR A 442 -24.47 7.04 -2.41
N VAL A 443 -23.45 6.55 -3.12
CA VAL A 443 -23.60 5.82 -4.38
C VAL A 443 -24.37 4.52 -4.16
N LEU A 444 -24.02 3.74 -3.13
CA LEU A 444 -24.73 2.50 -2.80
C LEU A 444 -26.22 2.73 -2.55
N HIS A 445 -26.56 3.71 -1.71
CA HIS A 445 -27.96 3.99 -1.37
C HIS A 445 -28.73 4.54 -2.56
N ASN A 446 -28.10 5.37 -3.39
CA ASN A 446 -28.70 5.85 -4.62
C ASN A 446 -28.95 4.70 -5.61
N TRP A 447 -27.97 3.82 -5.81
CA TRP A 447 -28.10 2.62 -6.66
C TRP A 447 -29.21 1.69 -6.18
N ALA A 448 -29.31 1.48 -4.86
CA ALA A 448 -30.35 0.67 -4.28
C ALA A 448 -31.75 1.28 -4.52
N ALA A 449 -31.87 2.60 -4.36
CA ALA A 449 -33.12 3.31 -4.62
C ALA A 449 -33.52 3.28 -6.10
N THR A 450 -32.58 3.48 -7.03
CA THR A 450 -32.86 3.41 -8.47
C THR A 450 -33.22 2.00 -8.91
N THR A 451 -32.52 0.99 -8.39
CA THR A 451 -32.83 -0.44 -8.61
C THR A 451 -34.26 -0.77 -8.17
N ALA A 452 -34.64 -0.36 -6.95
CA ALA A 452 -36.00 -0.59 -6.46
C ALA A 452 -37.07 0.12 -7.31
N THR A 453 -36.80 1.36 -7.72
CA THR A 453 -37.72 2.14 -8.58
C THR A 453 -37.88 1.50 -9.95
N ALA A 454 -36.84 0.86 -10.48
CA ALA A 454 -36.87 0.11 -11.74
C ALA A 454 -37.60 -1.24 -11.63
N GLY A 455 -38.12 -1.62 -10.45
CA GLY A 455 -38.74 -2.93 -10.20
C GLY A 455 -37.74 -4.02 -9.82
N GLY A 456 -36.47 -3.66 -9.63
CA GLY A 456 -35.41 -4.53 -9.16
C GLY A 456 -35.51 -4.89 -7.68
N SER A 457 -34.67 -5.83 -7.26
CA SER A 457 -34.58 -6.31 -5.88
C SER A 457 -33.15 -6.71 -5.55
N VAL A 458 -32.78 -6.58 -4.27
CA VAL A 458 -31.63 -7.25 -3.70
C VAL A 458 -32.15 -8.16 -2.60
N THR A 459 -31.65 -9.38 -2.59
CA THR A 459 -31.89 -10.37 -1.55
C THR A 459 -30.55 -10.74 -0.95
N TYR A 460 -30.55 -10.94 0.36
CA TYR A 460 -29.37 -11.37 1.09
C TYR A 460 -29.76 -12.44 2.08
N THR A 461 -29.07 -13.58 2.02
CA THR A 461 -29.19 -14.62 3.04
C THR A 461 -28.22 -14.30 4.16
N ARG A 462 -28.75 -14.01 5.35
CA ARG A 462 -27.94 -13.68 6.54
C ARG A 462 -26.98 -14.81 6.92
N ASP A 463 -25.83 -14.43 7.44
CA ASP A 463 -24.87 -15.32 8.07
C ASP A 463 -25.34 -15.82 9.44
N THR A 464 -24.75 -16.92 9.89
CA THR A 464 -24.91 -17.49 11.22
C THR A 464 -23.66 -17.33 12.08
N LEU A 465 -22.72 -16.47 11.67
CA LEU A 465 -21.53 -16.15 12.48
C LEU A 465 -21.95 -15.58 13.83
N ASP A 466 -21.31 -16.06 14.90
CA ASP A 466 -21.49 -15.49 16.23
C ASP A 466 -21.04 -14.03 16.27
N ILE A 467 -21.70 -13.23 17.10
CA ILE A 467 -21.29 -11.85 17.34
C ILE A 467 -19.97 -11.89 18.13
N PRO A 468 -18.88 -11.26 17.63
CA PRO A 468 -17.60 -11.27 18.31
C PRO A 468 -17.69 -10.50 19.64
N VAL A 469 -16.80 -10.82 20.59
CA VAL A 469 -16.77 -10.17 21.91
C VAL A 469 -16.61 -8.64 21.81
N LEU A 470 -15.85 -8.17 20.82
CA LEU A 470 -15.68 -6.74 20.53
C LEU A 470 -16.98 -6.05 20.06
N MET A 471 -18.00 -6.82 19.69
CA MET A 471 -19.35 -6.36 19.36
C MET A 471 -20.39 -6.77 20.42
N SER A 472 -19.97 -7.04 21.66
CA SER A 472 -20.89 -7.40 22.74
C SER A 472 -22.00 -6.38 22.99
N TRP A 473 -21.79 -5.11 22.61
CA TRP A 473 -22.79 -4.04 22.62
C TRP A 473 -23.98 -4.30 21.70
N LEU A 474 -23.83 -5.10 20.64
CA LEU A 474 -24.91 -5.44 19.73
C LEU A 474 -25.92 -6.39 20.39
N GLY A 475 -25.46 -7.27 21.28
CA GLY A 475 -26.26 -8.22 22.05
C GLY A 475 -26.85 -9.37 21.20
N ALA A 476 -27.58 -9.04 20.13
CA ALA A 476 -28.16 -9.98 19.18
C ALA A 476 -28.23 -9.35 17.79
N ARG A 477 -28.22 -10.20 16.75
CA ARG A 477 -28.33 -9.76 15.35
C ARG A 477 -29.65 -9.02 15.13
N THR A 478 -29.60 -7.92 14.40
CA THR A 478 -30.77 -7.08 14.19
C THR A 478 -31.74 -7.72 13.20
N SER A 479 -33.01 -7.82 13.58
CA SER A 479 -34.09 -8.20 12.65
C SER A 479 -34.64 -6.95 11.98
N PHE A 480 -34.19 -6.68 10.75
CA PHE A 480 -34.69 -5.56 9.94
C PHE A 480 -36.06 -5.89 9.34
N GLY A 481 -37.10 -5.97 10.19
CA GLY A 481 -38.45 -6.45 9.82
C GLY A 481 -39.40 -5.42 9.19
N ALA A 482 -38.94 -4.20 8.92
CA ALA A 482 -39.76 -3.12 8.36
C ALA A 482 -38.98 -2.31 7.30
N GLY A 483 -39.55 -2.11 6.11
CA GLY A 483 -38.95 -1.34 4.98
C GLY A 483 -38.90 -2.14 3.67
N PRO A 484 -38.41 -1.58 2.55
CA PRO A 484 -38.22 -2.33 1.31
C PRO A 484 -37.20 -3.46 1.46
N VAL A 485 -37.49 -4.58 0.80
CA VAL A 485 -36.66 -5.80 0.83
C VAL A 485 -35.20 -5.50 0.50
N ILE A 486 -34.95 -4.61 -0.46
CA ILE A 486 -33.60 -4.20 -0.85
C ILE A 486 -32.82 -3.57 0.31
N MET A 487 -33.45 -2.70 1.11
CA MET A 487 -32.77 -2.03 2.22
C MET A 487 -32.57 -2.98 3.39
N GLN A 488 -33.55 -3.85 3.68
CA GLN A 488 -33.39 -4.91 4.67
C GLN A 488 -32.23 -5.84 4.31
N ALA A 489 -32.09 -6.19 3.03
CA ALA A 489 -30.99 -7.00 2.55
C ALA A 489 -29.63 -6.30 2.71
N LEU A 490 -29.55 -5.00 2.40
CA LEU A 490 -28.30 -4.22 2.50
C LEU A 490 -27.88 -3.94 3.96
N LEU A 491 -28.82 -3.59 4.84
CA LEU A 491 -28.57 -3.49 6.29
C LEU A 491 -28.19 -4.86 6.86
N GLY A 492 -28.89 -5.88 6.37
CA GLY A 492 -28.61 -7.27 6.60
C GLY A 492 -27.15 -7.62 6.36
N LEU A 493 -26.68 -7.32 5.15
CA LEU A 493 -25.32 -7.52 4.70
C LEU A 493 -24.31 -6.68 5.46
N HIS A 494 -24.61 -5.40 5.72
CA HIS A 494 -23.69 -4.49 6.40
C HIS A 494 -23.35 -4.98 7.82
N GLU A 495 -24.34 -5.42 8.60
CA GLU A 495 -24.11 -6.02 9.93
C GLU A 495 -23.26 -7.29 9.84
N ASP A 496 -23.43 -8.11 8.78
CA ASP A 496 -22.61 -9.31 8.57
C ASP A 496 -21.17 -8.99 8.20
N ILE A 497 -20.95 -7.97 7.37
CA ILE A 497 -19.62 -7.47 7.06
C ILE A 497 -18.93 -6.95 8.32
N GLN A 498 -19.63 -6.18 9.16
CA GLN A 498 -19.09 -5.71 10.44
C GLN A 498 -18.73 -6.90 11.36
N ILE A 499 -19.61 -7.89 11.50
CA ILE A 499 -19.32 -9.09 12.29
C ILE A 499 -18.08 -9.82 11.76
N ILE A 500 -17.91 -9.92 10.43
CA ILE A 500 -16.71 -10.52 9.82
C ILE A 500 -15.45 -9.72 10.19
N GLN A 501 -15.47 -8.39 10.07
CA GLN A 501 -14.34 -7.51 10.40
C GLN A 501 -13.99 -7.53 11.90
N PHE A 502 -14.98 -7.43 12.77
CA PHE A 502 -14.75 -7.48 14.22
C PHE A 502 -14.35 -8.88 14.71
N THR A 503 -14.74 -9.95 14.00
CA THR A 503 -14.19 -11.29 14.29
C THR A 503 -12.72 -11.36 13.93
N TYR A 504 -12.32 -10.77 12.80
CA TYR A 504 -10.92 -10.61 12.44
C TYR A 504 -10.16 -9.84 13.53
N PHE A 505 -10.62 -8.65 13.93
CA PHE A 505 -9.97 -7.84 14.98
C PHE A 505 -9.94 -8.55 16.35
N SER A 506 -10.95 -9.35 16.67
CA SER A 506 -10.98 -10.15 17.91
C SER A 506 -9.86 -11.21 17.98
N THR A 507 -9.28 -11.59 16.84
CA THR A 507 -8.11 -12.48 16.81
C THR A 507 -6.88 -11.82 17.44
N PHE A 508 -6.82 -10.49 17.46
CA PHE A 508 -5.67 -9.70 17.90
C PHE A 508 -5.87 -9.01 19.26
N SER A 509 -7.04 -9.13 19.90
CA SER A 509 -7.39 -8.40 21.13
C SER A 509 -6.81 -8.98 22.43
N GLY A 510 -6.17 -10.15 22.38
CA GLY A 510 -5.73 -10.91 23.56
C GLY A 510 -4.41 -10.48 24.22
N GLY A 511 -3.77 -9.38 23.81
CA GLY A 511 -2.51 -8.86 24.39
C GLY A 511 -1.24 -9.72 24.18
N GLY A 512 -1.39 -10.97 23.73
CA GLY A 512 -0.30 -11.88 23.38
C GLY A 512 0.31 -11.60 21.99
N PRO A 513 1.55 -12.06 21.70
CA PRO A 513 2.13 -11.91 20.36
C PRO A 513 1.32 -12.80 19.43
N VAL A 514 0.71 -12.21 18.40
CA VAL A 514 0.04 -13.00 17.36
C VAL A 514 1.13 -13.54 16.42
N THR A 515 1.17 -14.86 16.25
CA THR A 515 2.11 -15.46 15.31
C THR A 515 1.69 -15.15 13.88
N PRO A 516 2.62 -14.95 12.93
CA PRO A 516 2.30 -14.71 11.52
C PRO A 516 1.32 -15.73 10.91
N ALA A 517 1.44 -17.01 11.28
CA ALA A 517 0.53 -18.07 10.83
C ALA A 517 -0.93 -17.86 11.27
N VAL A 518 -1.15 -17.29 12.47
CA VAL A 518 -2.50 -16.95 12.97
C VAL A 518 -3.05 -15.74 12.24
N GLU A 519 -2.21 -14.74 11.97
CA GLU A 519 -2.60 -13.57 11.18
C GLU A 519 -3.00 -13.97 9.75
N LYS A 520 -2.20 -14.82 9.07
CA LYS A 520 -2.53 -15.34 7.74
C LYS A 520 -3.83 -16.13 7.73
N ALA A 521 -4.02 -17.02 8.70
CA ALA A 521 -5.26 -17.78 8.82
C ALA A 521 -6.46 -16.85 9.03
N ALA A 522 -6.31 -15.79 9.84
CA ALA A 522 -7.35 -14.79 10.06
C ALA A 522 -7.66 -13.95 8.81
N LYS A 523 -6.63 -13.48 8.08
CA LYS A 523 -6.78 -12.74 6.81
C LYS A 523 -7.48 -13.60 5.75
N LEU A 524 -7.04 -14.85 5.57
CA LEU A 524 -7.67 -15.79 4.63
C LEU A 524 -9.12 -16.08 5.03
N LEU A 525 -9.38 -16.32 6.31
CA LEU A 525 -10.72 -16.58 6.81
C LEU A 525 -11.65 -15.37 6.63
N MET A 526 -11.15 -14.15 6.85
CA MET A 526 -11.87 -12.92 6.55
C MET A 526 -12.23 -12.86 5.07
N GLN A 527 -11.26 -13.05 4.16
CA GLN A 527 -11.50 -13.05 2.72
C GLN A 527 -12.55 -14.10 2.30
N GLN A 528 -12.42 -15.34 2.78
CA GLN A 528 -13.39 -16.42 2.51
C GLN A 528 -14.80 -16.07 2.99
N ARG A 529 -14.92 -15.40 4.13
CA ARG A 529 -16.22 -14.94 4.67
C ARG A 529 -16.80 -13.80 3.85
N ILE A 530 -15.97 -12.88 3.37
CA ILE A 530 -16.38 -11.82 2.43
C ILE A 530 -16.86 -12.43 1.11
N ASP A 531 -16.13 -13.39 0.54
CA ASP A 531 -16.56 -14.10 -0.68
C ASP A 531 -17.87 -14.86 -0.45
N SER A 532 -18.05 -15.45 0.74
CA SER A 532 -19.31 -16.09 1.13
C SER A 532 -20.45 -15.08 1.29
N ALA A 533 -20.18 -13.86 1.75
CA ALA A 533 -21.18 -12.79 1.79
C ALA A 533 -21.59 -12.35 0.38
N VAL A 534 -20.65 -12.24 -0.56
CA VAL A 534 -20.92 -11.97 -1.99
C VAL A 534 -21.80 -13.08 -2.58
N ALA A 535 -21.49 -14.35 -2.31
CA ALA A 535 -22.24 -15.50 -2.82
C ALA A 535 -23.69 -15.55 -2.30
N ARG A 536 -23.95 -14.99 -1.12
CA ARG A 536 -25.28 -14.92 -0.49
C ARG A 536 -26.15 -13.78 -1.00
N LEU A 537 -25.63 -12.93 -1.88
CA LEU A 537 -26.40 -11.91 -2.59
C LEU A 537 -27.09 -12.49 -3.84
N GLY A 538 -28.34 -12.09 -4.03
CA GLY A 538 -29.14 -12.37 -5.21
C GLY A 538 -30.10 -11.22 -5.53
N GLY A 539 -30.89 -11.37 -6.58
CA GLY A 539 -31.88 -10.38 -7.00
C GLY A 539 -31.69 -9.92 -8.44
N THR A 540 -32.29 -8.79 -8.78
CA THR A 540 -32.38 -8.27 -10.15
C THR A 540 -32.22 -6.75 -10.18
N THR A 541 -31.64 -6.17 -11.23
CA THR A 541 -31.50 -4.71 -11.37
C THR A 541 -32.79 -3.99 -11.73
N ASP A 542 -33.72 -4.67 -12.44
CA ASP A 542 -34.95 -4.07 -13.00
C ASP A 542 -36.16 -5.01 -12.95
N GLY A 543 -36.07 -6.07 -12.14
CA GLY A 543 -37.08 -7.12 -12.05
C GLY A 543 -36.92 -8.24 -13.08
N SER A 544 -35.98 -8.11 -14.03
CA SER A 544 -35.73 -9.10 -15.07
C SER A 544 -34.28 -9.55 -15.16
N ALA A 545 -33.32 -8.62 -15.17
CA ALA A 545 -31.90 -8.92 -15.28
C ALA A 545 -31.31 -9.25 -13.91
N ALA A 546 -30.74 -10.46 -13.77
CA ALA A 546 -30.10 -10.89 -12.53
C ALA A 546 -28.90 -10.01 -12.16
N LEU A 547 -28.66 -9.81 -10.86
CA LEU A 547 -27.43 -9.18 -10.39
C LEU A 547 -26.21 -10.00 -10.83
N THR A 548 -25.35 -9.37 -11.64
CA THR A 548 -24.07 -9.95 -12.05
C THR A 548 -23.11 -10.06 -10.87
N ASP A 549 -22.09 -10.91 -10.98
CA ASP A 549 -21.04 -11.01 -9.96
C ASP A 549 -20.31 -9.68 -9.71
N ALA A 550 -20.19 -8.85 -10.76
CA ALA A 550 -19.63 -7.51 -10.63
C ALA A 550 -20.48 -6.63 -9.71
N HIS A 551 -21.81 -6.64 -9.86
CA HIS A 551 -22.69 -5.90 -8.94
C HIS A 551 -22.56 -6.40 -7.51
N LYS A 552 -22.59 -7.72 -7.29
CA LYS A 552 -22.50 -8.31 -5.94
C LYS A 552 -21.18 -7.94 -5.25
N LYS A 553 -20.05 -8.05 -5.97
CA LYS A 553 -18.73 -7.63 -5.47
C LYS A 553 -18.68 -6.13 -5.19
N ALA A 554 -19.26 -5.30 -6.06
CA ALA A 554 -19.30 -3.86 -5.87
C ALA A 554 -20.08 -3.45 -4.61
N ILE A 555 -21.25 -4.05 -4.37
CA ILE A 555 -22.08 -3.81 -3.17
C ILE A 555 -21.29 -4.12 -1.89
N VAL A 556 -20.66 -5.30 -1.83
CA VAL A 556 -19.87 -5.69 -0.65
C VAL A 556 -18.65 -4.77 -0.49
N LYS A 557 -17.99 -4.40 -1.59
CA LYS A 557 -16.76 -3.60 -1.53
C LYS A 557 -16.98 -2.21 -0.96
N VAL A 558 -18.04 -1.52 -1.36
CA VAL A 558 -18.35 -0.17 -0.84
C VAL A 558 -18.83 -0.17 0.61
N MET A 559 -19.20 -1.33 1.16
CA MET A 559 -19.59 -1.51 2.57
C MET A 559 -18.41 -1.90 3.48
N LEU A 560 -17.28 -2.35 2.91
CA LEU A 560 -16.08 -2.60 3.68
C LEU A 560 -15.51 -1.26 4.15
N GLU A 561 -15.00 -1.24 5.38
CA GLU A 561 -14.09 -0.17 5.77
C GLU A 561 -12.87 -0.25 4.84
N PRO A 562 -12.36 0.88 4.32
CA PRO A 562 -11.11 0.90 3.57
C PRO A 562 -9.98 0.46 4.51
N ASN A 563 -9.75 -0.84 4.60
CA ASN A 563 -8.69 -1.38 5.44
C ASN A 563 -7.40 -1.41 4.61
N PHE A 564 -6.49 -0.50 4.92
CA PHE A 564 -5.17 -0.40 4.26
C PHE A 564 -4.16 -1.41 4.84
N ASN A 565 -4.59 -2.35 5.68
CA ASN A 565 -3.80 -3.41 6.33
C ASN A 565 -4.00 -4.79 5.72
#